data_AF-A0A3D2C1V5-F1
#
_entry.id   AF-A0A3D2C1V5-F1
#
_cell.length_a   1.000
_cell.length_b   1.000
_cell.length_c   1.000
_cell.angle_alpha   90.00
_cell.angle_beta   90.00
_cell.angle_gamma   90.00
#
_symmetry.space_group_name_H-M   'P 1'
#
loop_
_entity.id
_entity.type
_entity.pdbx_description
1 polymer ?
#
loop_
_entity_poly.entity_id
_entity_poly.type
_entity_poly.pdbx_seq_one_letter_code
_entity_poly.pdbx_strand_id
1 'polypeptide(L)'
;MRTRRGFTLVELMIVVAIIGILAAIAIPNFVRMQYRAKRSELPSNVDGIKTAQLAYDAAMDTYIQNASFHPDSSPGKKQRDWNAGSAFDTLGWGPDG
;
A
#
# COMPACT_ATOMS: atom_id res chain seq x y z
N MET A 1 30.99 -11.98 -47.51
CA MET A 1 30.60 -10.65 -46.98
C MET A 1 29.25 -10.80 -46.27
N ARG A 2 29.17 -10.56 -44.96
CA ARG A 2 27.89 -10.63 -44.22
C ARG A 2 27.11 -9.35 -44.47
N THR A 3 25.95 -9.44 -45.09
CA THR A 3 24.99 -8.34 -45.24
C THR A 3 24.45 -7.97 -43.86
N ARG A 4 24.88 -6.83 -43.31
CA ARG A 4 24.25 -6.26 -42.11
C ARG A 4 22.90 -5.69 -42.53
N ARG A 5 21.81 -6.39 -42.21
CA ARG A 5 20.45 -5.84 -42.31
C ARG A 5 20.27 -4.83 -41.18
N GLY A 6 20.11 -3.55 -41.52
CA GLY A 6 19.75 -2.50 -40.57
C GLY A 6 18.27 -2.57 -40.23
N PHE A 7 17.92 -2.18 -39.01
CA PHE A 7 16.54 -2.05 -38.55
C PHE A 7 15.86 -0.86 -39.24
N THR A 8 14.61 -1.01 -39.69
CA THR A 8 13.90 0.11 -40.32
C THR A 8 13.29 1.03 -39.27
N LEU A 9 13.24 2.34 -39.55
CA LEU A 9 12.56 3.29 -38.67
C LEU A 9 11.06 2.96 -38.55
N VAL A 10 10.46 2.41 -39.61
CA VAL A 10 9.05 2.01 -39.62
C VAL A 10 8.78 0.85 -38.67
N GLU A 11 9.66 -0.17 -38.63
CA GLU A 11 9.57 -1.24 -37.63
C GLU A 11 9.62 -0.68 -36.21
N LEU A 12 10.47 0.31 -35.94
CA LEU A 12 10.54 0.93 -34.61
C LEU A 12 9.25 1.68 -34.26
N MET A 13 8.70 2.44 -35.22
CA MET A 13 7.52 3.26 -34.99
C MET A 13 6.29 2.43 -34.63
N ILE A 14 6.08 1.31 -35.32
CA ILE A 14 4.95 0.42 -35.04
C ILE A 14 5.09 -0.21 -33.65
N VAL A 15 6.30 -0.60 -33.27
CA VAL A 15 6.57 -1.18 -31.94
C VAL A 15 6.26 -0.17 -30.83
N VAL A 16 6.73 1.07 -30.95
CA VAL A 16 6.45 2.11 -29.95
C VAL A 16 4.97 2.45 -29.89
N ALA A 17 4.27 2.45 -31.03
CA ALA A 17 2.82 2.67 -31.07
C ALA A 17 2.05 1.57 -30.31
N ILE A 18 2.40 0.29 -30.52
CA ILE A 18 1.77 -0.83 -29.82
C ILE A 18 2.08 -0.77 -28.31
N ILE A 19 3.34 -0.51 -27.93
CA ILE A 19 3.71 -0.35 -26.51
C ILE A 19 2.94 0.81 -25.87
N GLY A 20 2.74 1.92 -26.59
CA GLY A 20 1.96 3.06 -26.12
C GLY A 20 0.50 2.69 -25.80
N ILE A 21 -0.16 1.92 -26.67
CA ILE A 21 -1.52 1.43 -26.45
C ILE A 21 -1.58 0.51 -25.23
N LEU A 22 -0.65 -0.44 -25.11
CA LEU A 22 -0.58 -1.35 -23.97
C LEU A 22 -0.34 -0.60 -22.66
N ALA A 23 0.58 0.36 -22.65
CA ALA A 23 0.91 1.17 -21.48
C ALA A 23 -0.29 2.02 -21.01
N ALA A 24 -1.06 2.59 -21.95
CA ALA A 24 -2.23 3.40 -21.62
C ALA A 24 -3.29 2.62 -20.82
N ILE A 25 -3.45 1.32 -21.08
CA ILE A 25 -4.38 0.45 -20.36
C ILE A 25 -3.73 -0.14 -19.10
N ALA A 26 -2.45 -0.52 -19.19
CA ALA A 26 -1.74 -1.19 -18.11
C ALA A 26 -1.45 -0.28 -16.91
N ILE A 27 -1.04 0.97 -17.14
CA ILE A 27 -0.68 1.92 -16.08
C ILE A 27 -1.84 2.16 -15.09
N PRO A 28 -3.06 2.56 -15.51
CA PRO A 28 -4.14 2.79 -14.56
C PRO A 28 -4.56 1.51 -13.81
N ASN A 29 -4.50 0.35 -14.48
CA ASN A 29 -4.78 -0.93 -13.84
C ASN A 29 -3.72 -1.27 -12.77
N PHE A 30 -2.45 -1.07 -13.09
CA PHE A 30 -1.33 -1.28 -12.17
C PHE A 30 -1.44 -0.38 -10.93
N VAL A 31 -1.75 0.91 -11.11
CA VAL A 31 -1.97 1.85 -9.99
C VAL A 31 -3.13 1.39 -9.11
N ARG A 32 -4.24 0.94 -9.70
CA ARG A 32 -5.38 0.39 -8.94
C ARG A 32 -4.99 -0.88 -8.17
N MET A 33 -4.22 -1.77 -8.79
CA MET A 33 -3.73 -2.99 -8.14
C MET A 33 -2.84 -2.66 -6.94
N GLN A 34 -1.93 -1.69 -7.08
CA GLN A 34 -1.11 -1.21 -5.96
C GLN A 34 -1.98 -0.68 -4.81
N TYR A 35 -3.03 0.10 -5.09
CA TYR A 35 -3.94 0.57 -4.03
C TYR A 35 -4.72 -0.56 -3.38
N ARG A 36 -5.13 -1.59 -4.14
CA ARG A 36 -5.78 -2.77 -3.57
C ARG A 36 -4.84 -3.57 -2.66
N ALA A 37 -3.58 -3.75 -3.07
CA ALA A 37 -2.56 -4.42 -2.26
C ALA A 37 -2.30 -3.65 -0.95
N LYS A 38 -2.17 -2.32 -1.02
CA LYS A 38 -2.02 -1.50 0.21
C LYS A 38 -3.24 -1.59 1.14
N ARG A 39 -4.44 -1.80 0.59
CA ARG A 39 -5.67 -1.95 1.38
C ARG A 39 -5.85 -3.36 1.95
N SER A 40 -5.19 -4.38 1.41
CA SER A 40 -5.37 -5.75 1.90
C SER A 40 -4.80 -6.00 3.30
N GLU A 41 -3.89 -5.14 3.76
CA GLU A 41 -3.32 -5.18 5.12
C GLU A 41 -4.21 -4.51 6.17
N LEU A 42 -5.22 -3.72 5.74
CA LEU A 42 -6.08 -3.00 6.68
C LEU A 42 -6.92 -3.92 7.57
N PRO A 43 -7.61 -4.96 7.03
CA PRO A 43 -8.46 -5.82 7.87
C PRO A 43 -7.66 -6.55 8.96
N SER A 44 -6.51 -7.12 8.61
CA SER A 44 -5.66 -7.85 9.58
C SER A 44 -5.18 -6.93 10.70
N ASN A 45 -4.79 -5.69 10.36
CA ASN A 45 -4.30 -4.74 11.35
C ASN A 45 -5.43 -4.28 12.29
N VAL A 46 -6.61 -4.01 11.74
CA VAL A 46 -7.78 -3.62 12.55
C VAL A 46 -8.23 -4.74 13.48
N ASP A 47 -8.21 -5.99 13.02
CA ASP A 47 -8.57 -7.15 13.84
C ASP A 47 -7.56 -7.38 14.98
N GLY A 48 -6.26 -7.16 14.71
CA GLY A 48 -5.21 -7.18 15.72
C GLY A 48 -5.41 -6.11 16.80
N ILE A 49 -5.66 -4.86 16.40
CA ILE A 49 -5.97 -3.76 17.31
C ILE A 49 -7.20 -4.08 18.17
N LYS A 50 -8.27 -4.57 17.54
CA LYS A 50 -9.51 -4.94 18.24
C LYS A 50 -9.25 -5.99 19.31
N THR A 51 -8.49 -7.03 18.97
CA THR A 51 -8.15 -8.11 19.90
C THR A 51 -7.32 -7.58 21.07
N ALA A 52 -6.34 -6.71 20.81
CA ALA A 52 -5.54 -6.09 21.85
C ALA A 52 -6.37 -5.18 22.78
N GLN A 53 -7.28 -4.37 22.22
CA GLN A 53 -8.21 -3.54 22.99
C GLN A 53 -9.12 -4.38 23.90
N LEU A 54 -9.71 -5.46 23.37
CA LEU A 54 -10.57 -6.35 24.17
C LEU A 54 -9.80 -7.02 25.31
N ALA A 55 -8.54 -7.40 25.08
CA ALA A 55 -7.68 -7.97 26.13
C ALA A 55 -7.36 -6.92 27.21
N TYR A 56 -7.11 -5.67 26.80
CA TYR A 56 -6.86 -4.58 27.73
C TYR A 56 -8.09 -4.23 28.57
N ASP A 57 -9.26 -4.13 27.95
CA ASP A 57 -10.55 -3.90 28.63
C ASP A 57 -10.84 -4.99 29.65
N ALA A 58 -10.65 -6.26 29.30
CA ALA A 58 -10.82 -7.38 30.23
C ALA A 58 -9.89 -7.32 31.46
N ALA A 59 -8.73 -6.67 31.34
CA ALA A 59 -7.75 -6.55 32.43
C ALA A 59 -7.91 -5.27 33.25
N MET A 60 -8.36 -4.18 32.64
CA MET A 60 -8.32 -2.82 33.21
C MET A 60 -9.70 -2.15 33.31
N ASP A 61 -10.77 -2.81 32.86
CA ASP A 61 -12.16 -2.32 32.83
C ASP A 61 -12.32 -0.98 32.09
N THR A 62 -11.46 -0.74 31.10
CA THR A 62 -11.45 0.50 30.32
C THR A 62 -10.82 0.31 28.95
N TYR A 63 -11.30 1.05 27.94
CA TYR A 63 -10.71 1.13 26.61
C TYR A 63 -9.73 2.30 26.50
N ILE A 64 -8.71 2.16 25.66
CA ILE A 64 -7.80 3.26 25.38
C ILE A 64 -8.41 4.19 24.34
N GLN A 65 -8.73 5.42 24.74
CA GLN A 65 -9.51 6.36 23.92
C GLN A 65 -8.67 7.30 23.03
N ASN A 66 -7.34 7.34 23.21
CA ASN A 66 -6.46 8.32 22.54
C ASN A 66 -5.27 7.67 21.84
N ALA A 67 -5.52 6.79 20.86
CA ALA A 67 -4.46 6.44 19.93
C ALA A 67 -4.07 7.71 19.14
N SER A 68 -2.92 8.31 19.44
CA SER A 68 -2.37 9.47 18.72
C SER A 68 -2.11 9.22 17.23
N PHE A 69 -2.38 7.99 16.76
CA PHE A 69 -2.32 7.61 15.36
C PHE A 69 -3.74 7.38 14.84
N HIS A 70 -4.17 8.29 13.97
CA HIS A 70 -5.38 8.17 13.17
C HIS A 70 -4.99 8.38 11.70
N PRO A 71 -5.71 7.77 10.74
CA PRO A 71 -5.52 8.10 9.34
C PRO A 71 -5.74 9.61 9.11
N ASP A 72 -4.94 10.21 8.24
CA ASP A 72 -5.09 11.62 7.87
C ASP A 72 -6.44 11.84 7.18
N SER A 73 -7.01 13.04 7.35
CA SER A 73 -8.25 13.44 6.66
C SER A 73 -8.13 13.43 5.13
N SER A 74 -6.89 13.42 4.61
CA SER A 74 -6.56 13.18 3.21
C SER A 74 -5.50 12.08 3.11
N PRO A 75 -5.87 10.85 2.69
CA PRO A 75 -4.93 9.75 2.54
C PRO A 75 -3.80 10.11 1.55
N GLY A 76 -2.57 10.25 2.07
CA GLY A 76 -1.38 10.52 1.26
C GLY A 76 -0.86 9.27 0.55
N LYS A 77 0.02 9.47 -0.45
CA LYS A 77 0.68 8.36 -1.17
C LYS A 77 1.84 7.71 -0.41
N LYS A 78 2.32 8.36 0.66
CA LYS A 78 3.47 7.92 1.46
C LYS A 78 3.02 7.00 2.57
N GLN A 79 3.74 5.90 2.77
CA GLN A 79 3.66 5.11 4.00
C GLN A 79 4.15 6.01 5.14
N ARG A 80 3.47 5.95 6.28
CA ARG A 80 3.91 6.64 7.49
C ARG A 80 4.64 5.62 8.35
N ASP A 81 5.79 6.02 8.87
CA ASP A 81 6.51 5.22 9.84
C ASP A 81 5.65 5.06 11.10
N TRP A 82 5.70 3.87 11.70
CA TRP A 82 5.08 3.65 13.00
C TRP A 82 5.80 4.49 14.05
N ASN A 83 5.06 5.34 14.76
CA ASN A 83 5.65 6.17 15.82
C ASN A 83 5.57 5.43 17.16
N ALA A 84 6.74 5.12 17.74
CA ALA A 84 6.85 4.57 19.08
C ALA A 84 6.38 5.60 20.14
N GLY A 85 5.77 5.13 21.22
CA GLY A 85 5.11 5.93 22.26
C GLY A 85 3.64 6.22 22.01
N SER A 86 3.02 5.56 21.02
CA SER A 86 1.58 5.69 20.76
C SER A 86 0.75 4.87 21.76
N ALA A 87 -0.55 5.13 21.85
CA ALA A 87 -1.44 4.33 22.68
C ALA A 87 -1.60 2.87 22.20
N PHE A 88 -1.06 2.53 21.03
CA PHE A 88 -0.94 1.15 20.59
C PHE A 88 0.22 0.41 21.26
N ASP A 89 1.28 1.12 21.67
CA ASP A 89 2.36 0.54 22.46
C ASP A 89 1.85 0.15 23.86
N THR A 90 0.93 0.94 24.43
CA THR A 90 0.25 0.57 25.70
C THR A 90 -0.66 -0.66 25.56
N LEU A 91 -1.10 -1.00 24.35
CA LEU A 91 -1.83 -2.23 24.04
C LEU A 91 -0.88 -3.41 23.73
N GLY A 92 0.42 -3.15 23.62
CA GLY A 92 1.39 -4.13 23.12
C GLY A 92 1.15 -4.54 21.66
N TRP A 93 0.48 -3.69 20.87
CA TRP A 93 0.17 -3.96 19.47
C TRP A 93 1.00 -3.07 18.55
N GLY A 94 1.58 -3.67 17.51
CA GLY A 94 2.23 -2.96 16.41
C GLY A 94 1.98 -3.68 15.08
N PRO A 95 2.02 -2.97 13.95
CA PRO A 95 1.89 -3.58 12.63
C PRO A 95 3.14 -4.42 12.30
N ASP A 96 2.93 -5.54 11.62
CA ASP A 96 4.00 -6.46 11.21
C ASP A 96 4.85 -5.95 10.01
N GLY A 97 4.62 -4.72 9.53
CA GLY A 97 5.24 -4.16 8.32
C GLY A 97 5.29 -2.64 8.23
#